data_AF-W2LVM5-F1
#
_entry.id   AF-W2LVM5-F1
#
_cell.length_a   1.000
_cell.length_b   1.000
_cell.length_c   1.000
_cell.angle_alpha   90.00
_cell.angle_beta   90.00
_cell.angle_gamma   90.00
#
_symmetry.space_group_name_H-M   'P 1'
#
loop_
_entity.id
_entity.type
_entity.pdbx_description
1 polymer ?
#
loop_
_entity_poly.entity_id
_entity_poly.type
_entity_poly.pdbx_seq_one_letter_code
_entity_poly.pdbx_strand_id
1 'polypeptide(L)'
;MAIAAKNEGSTRSTGTTLENALLTSWESEGKTADDVFELVQLSKAGDEIFTSLAWNTWTSYIRKLDKENPDEQMYLVLKTHFGDDGVVSMIVKAKESPRSKQIAAKLQEEVWRAEGKTSDDIFRLLKLNEESYKLLENPALSTWVSYVTKLGKLDQTKPSELRVIMELEKRYTSMELARMIVAAMKNGTGEMKTLASDLQELLFKHWLAKKLNPQFVVALMGTTDDWQNLKVILNYTDFYWKIEAA
;
A
#
# COMPACT_ATOMS: atom_id res chain seq x y z
N MET A 1 -14.72 -27.50 -7.72
CA MET A 1 -16.12 -27.54 -7.22
C MET A 1 -16.40 -26.43 -6.19
N ALA A 2 -15.64 -26.29 -5.10
CA ALA A 2 -15.88 -25.25 -4.08
C ALA A 2 -15.89 -23.80 -4.62
N ILE A 3 -14.88 -23.43 -5.42
CA ILE A 3 -14.74 -22.07 -5.98
C ILE A 3 -15.82 -21.78 -7.04
N ALA A 4 -16.17 -22.78 -7.85
CA ALA A 4 -17.24 -22.66 -8.84
C ALA A 4 -18.59 -22.39 -8.16
N ALA A 5 -18.90 -23.13 -7.09
CA ALA A 5 -20.10 -22.90 -6.27
C ALA A 5 -20.10 -21.53 -5.58
N LYS A 6 -18.94 -21.00 -5.17
CA LYS A 6 -18.83 -19.68 -4.55
C LYS A 6 -19.25 -18.53 -5.49
N ASN A 7 -19.07 -18.70 -6.80
CA ASN A 7 -19.38 -17.69 -7.79
C ASN A 7 -20.86 -17.69 -8.24
N GLU A 8 -21.64 -18.68 -7.85
CA GLU A 8 -23.08 -18.77 -8.15
C GLU A 8 -23.92 -18.24 -6.97
N GLY A 9 -24.91 -17.38 -7.27
CA GLY A 9 -25.63 -16.62 -6.24
C GLY A 9 -26.36 -17.45 -5.20
N SER A 10 -26.90 -18.62 -5.57
CA SER A 10 -27.63 -19.53 -4.67
C SER A 10 -26.73 -20.47 -3.86
N THR A 11 -25.47 -20.67 -4.26
CA THR A 11 -24.52 -21.61 -3.65
C THR A 11 -23.27 -20.91 -3.08
N ARG A 12 -23.27 -19.57 -3.04
CA ARG A 12 -22.17 -18.76 -2.51
C ARG A 12 -21.79 -19.12 -1.07
N SER A 13 -22.78 -19.30 -0.19
CA SER A 13 -22.54 -19.63 1.22
C SER A 13 -21.92 -21.01 1.38
N THR A 14 -22.44 -22.02 0.68
CA THR A 14 -21.89 -23.38 0.69
C THR A 14 -20.50 -23.44 0.06
N GLY A 15 -20.27 -22.71 -1.04
CA GLY A 15 -18.95 -22.58 -1.66
C GLY A 15 -17.91 -21.94 -0.72
N THR A 16 -18.30 -20.92 0.03
CA THR A 16 -17.42 -20.26 1.02
C THR A 16 -17.10 -21.18 2.19
N THR A 17 -18.10 -21.89 2.74
CA THR A 17 -17.89 -22.87 3.82
C THR A 17 -16.95 -23.98 3.38
N LEU A 18 -17.14 -24.51 2.16
CA LEU A 18 -16.30 -25.58 1.63
C LEU A 18 -14.87 -25.14 1.37
N GLU A 19 -14.67 -23.91 0.85
CA GLU A 19 -13.33 -23.34 0.69
C GLU A 19 -12.63 -23.22 2.05
N ASN A 20 -13.28 -22.65 3.06
CA ASN A 20 -12.68 -22.51 4.39
C ASN A 20 -12.32 -23.85 5.05
N ALA A 21 -13.17 -24.88 4.87
CA ALA A 21 -12.88 -26.22 5.34
C ALA A 21 -11.64 -26.81 4.64
N LEU A 22 -11.53 -26.63 3.32
CA LEU A 22 -10.38 -27.06 2.54
C LEU A 22 -9.08 -26.37 2.99
N LEU A 23 -9.11 -25.04 3.14
CA LEU A 23 -7.95 -24.27 3.61
C LEU A 23 -7.51 -24.70 5.02
N THR A 24 -8.47 -25.03 5.89
CA THR A 24 -8.18 -25.51 7.26
C THR A 24 -7.62 -26.93 7.27
N SER A 25 -8.06 -27.79 6.35
CA SER A 25 -7.47 -29.12 6.16
C SER A 25 -5.99 -29.00 5.77
N TRP A 26 -5.68 -28.20 4.75
CA TRP A 26 -4.30 -27.99 4.30
C TRP A 26 -3.40 -27.43 5.40
N GLU A 27 -3.89 -26.47 6.19
CA GLU A 27 -3.19 -25.96 7.37
C GLU A 27 -2.94 -27.07 8.41
N SER A 28 -3.96 -27.88 8.74
CA SER A 28 -3.81 -28.97 9.72
C SER A 28 -2.87 -30.09 9.26
N GLU A 29 -2.75 -30.27 7.94
CA GLU A 29 -1.81 -31.20 7.31
C GLU A 29 -0.38 -30.63 7.21
N GLY A 30 -0.17 -29.39 7.64
CA GLY A 30 1.14 -28.72 7.56
C GLY A 30 1.60 -28.40 6.14
N LYS A 31 0.66 -28.24 5.18
CA LYS A 31 1.01 -27.87 3.80
C LYS A 31 1.64 -26.47 3.79
N THR A 32 2.70 -26.32 3.02
CA THR A 32 3.31 -25.01 2.76
C THR A 32 2.55 -24.27 1.66
N ALA A 33 2.83 -22.97 1.49
CA ALA A 33 2.33 -22.22 0.35
C ALA A 33 2.78 -22.84 -0.99
N ASP A 34 3.98 -23.41 -1.04
CA ASP A 34 4.53 -24.11 -2.21
C ASP A 34 3.77 -25.41 -2.50
N ASP A 35 3.51 -26.23 -1.48
CA ASP A 35 2.73 -27.47 -1.64
C ASP A 35 1.34 -27.18 -2.21
N VAL A 36 0.67 -26.14 -1.72
CA VAL A 36 -0.65 -25.77 -2.21
C VAL A 36 -0.59 -25.17 -3.61
N PHE A 37 0.47 -24.44 -3.96
CA PHE A 37 0.69 -23.93 -5.33
C PHE A 37 0.69 -25.07 -6.36
N GLU A 38 1.44 -26.14 -6.07
CA GLU A 38 1.50 -27.34 -6.89
C GLU A 38 0.18 -28.13 -6.88
N LEU A 39 -0.44 -28.28 -5.70
CA LEU A 39 -1.70 -29.02 -5.53
C LEU A 39 -2.83 -28.41 -6.37
N VAL A 40 -2.91 -27.07 -6.43
CA VAL A 40 -3.89 -26.38 -7.29
C VAL A 40 -3.42 -26.20 -8.74
N GLN A 41 -2.23 -26.71 -9.08
CA GLN A 41 -1.64 -26.73 -10.42
C GLN A 41 -1.50 -25.32 -11.04
N LEU A 42 -1.11 -24.34 -10.23
CA LEU A 42 -1.01 -22.94 -10.66
C LEU A 42 -0.02 -22.72 -11.81
N SER A 43 1.05 -23.51 -11.88
CA SER A 43 2.03 -23.48 -12.98
C SER A 43 1.41 -23.76 -14.35
N LYS A 44 0.26 -24.45 -14.41
CA LYS A 44 -0.45 -24.76 -15.67
C LYS A 44 -1.38 -23.65 -16.15
N ALA A 45 -1.61 -22.60 -15.35
CA ALA A 45 -2.52 -21.52 -15.69
C ALA A 45 -1.96 -20.56 -16.76
N GLY A 46 -0.67 -20.67 -17.08
CA GLY A 46 -0.01 -19.85 -18.10
C GLY A 46 -0.17 -18.35 -17.86
N ASP A 47 -0.47 -17.61 -18.92
CA ASP A 47 -0.59 -16.14 -18.87
C ASP A 47 -1.81 -15.65 -18.06
N GLU A 48 -2.80 -16.51 -17.81
CA GLU A 48 -4.00 -16.17 -17.05
C GLU A 48 -3.89 -16.48 -15.54
N ILE A 49 -2.67 -16.80 -15.06
CA ILE A 49 -2.42 -17.22 -13.68
C ILE A 49 -3.11 -16.31 -12.66
N PHE A 50 -2.91 -14.99 -12.73
CA PHE A 50 -3.45 -14.01 -11.77
C PHE A 50 -4.97 -13.80 -11.84
N THR A 51 -5.62 -14.35 -12.86
CA THR A 51 -7.08 -14.30 -13.02
C THR A 51 -7.75 -15.66 -12.83
N SER A 52 -6.95 -16.71 -12.64
CA SER A 52 -7.44 -18.08 -12.47
C SER A 52 -8.15 -18.30 -11.13
N LEU A 53 -9.06 -19.28 -11.09
CA LEU A 53 -9.69 -19.68 -9.83
C LEU A 53 -8.65 -20.27 -8.86
N ALA A 54 -7.67 -21.00 -9.38
CA ALA A 54 -6.58 -21.58 -8.59
C ALA A 54 -5.79 -20.49 -7.83
N TRP A 55 -5.54 -19.36 -8.48
CA TRP A 55 -4.89 -18.19 -7.87
C TRP A 55 -5.68 -17.62 -6.69
N ASN A 56 -7.00 -17.51 -6.83
CA ASN A 56 -7.85 -16.99 -5.76
C ASN A 56 -7.81 -17.89 -4.51
N THR A 57 -7.83 -19.20 -4.69
CA THR A 57 -7.76 -20.15 -3.57
C THR A 57 -6.36 -20.19 -2.96
N TRP A 58 -5.32 -20.21 -3.77
CA TRP A 58 -3.94 -20.20 -3.27
C TRP A 58 -3.61 -18.92 -2.50
N THR A 59 -3.99 -17.74 -3.02
CA THR A 59 -3.79 -16.48 -2.28
C THR A 59 -4.63 -16.41 -1.01
N SER A 60 -5.81 -17.03 -0.99
CA SER A 60 -6.60 -17.15 0.25
C SER A 60 -5.91 -18.05 1.27
N TYR A 61 -5.25 -19.12 0.81
CA TYR A 61 -4.43 -19.97 1.66
C TYR A 61 -3.22 -19.24 2.23
N ILE A 62 -2.46 -18.51 1.40
CA ILE A 62 -1.31 -17.71 1.87
C ILE A 62 -1.73 -16.72 2.96
N ARG A 63 -2.83 -15.97 2.76
CA ARG A 63 -3.33 -15.02 3.78
C ARG A 63 -3.76 -15.69 5.08
N LYS A 64 -4.09 -16.98 5.05
CA LYS A 64 -4.41 -17.77 6.24
C LYS A 64 -3.13 -18.21 6.96
N LEU A 65 -2.10 -18.62 6.21
CA LEU A 65 -0.79 -19.01 6.75
C LEU A 65 -0.02 -17.82 7.32
N ASP A 66 0.06 -16.71 6.59
CA ASP A 66 0.79 -15.50 6.96
C ASP A 66 -0.11 -14.28 6.79
N LYS A 67 -0.59 -13.76 7.92
CA LYS A 67 -1.44 -12.56 7.97
C LYS A 67 -0.62 -11.28 7.91
N GLU A 68 0.66 -11.34 8.28
CA GLU A 68 1.51 -10.17 8.41
C GLU A 68 2.21 -9.85 7.10
N ASN A 69 2.75 -10.87 6.40
CA ASN A 69 3.46 -10.68 5.14
C ASN A 69 3.08 -11.67 4.00
N PRO A 70 1.79 -11.75 3.63
CA PRO A 70 1.34 -12.64 2.57
C PRO A 70 1.93 -12.30 1.19
N ASP A 71 2.27 -11.03 0.95
CA ASP A 71 2.81 -10.61 -0.35
C ASP A 71 4.25 -11.13 -0.55
N GLU A 72 5.09 -11.14 0.50
CA GLU A 72 6.44 -11.72 0.45
C GLU A 72 6.42 -13.24 0.25
N GLN A 73 5.58 -13.96 1.00
CA GLN A 73 5.35 -15.40 0.82
C GLN A 73 4.98 -15.73 -0.64
N MET A 74 4.07 -14.94 -1.21
CA MET A 74 3.63 -15.09 -2.59
C MET A 74 4.78 -14.86 -3.58
N TYR A 75 5.55 -13.81 -3.39
CA TYR A 75 6.71 -13.50 -4.20
C TYR A 75 7.76 -14.61 -4.15
N LEU A 76 8.07 -15.14 -2.96
CA LEU A 76 9.06 -16.20 -2.78
C LEU A 76 8.66 -17.49 -3.52
N VAL A 77 7.40 -17.92 -3.40
CA VAL A 77 6.92 -19.10 -4.13
C VAL A 77 6.95 -18.85 -5.65
N LEU A 78 6.47 -17.70 -6.12
CA LEU A 78 6.54 -17.37 -7.55
C LEU A 78 7.98 -17.34 -8.06
N LYS A 79 8.91 -16.80 -7.28
CA LYS A 79 10.35 -16.79 -7.60
C LYS A 79 10.92 -18.22 -7.67
N THR A 80 10.52 -19.12 -6.78
CA THR A 80 10.92 -20.53 -6.83
C THR A 80 10.51 -21.20 -8.13
N HIS A 81 9.29 -20.95 -8.62
CA HIS A 81 8.73 -21.61 -9.80
C HIS A 81 9.12 -20.97 -11.13
N PHE A 82 9.27 -19.65 -11.16
CA PHE A 82 9.46 -18.89 -12.40
C PHE A 82 10.81 -18.18 -12.50
N GLY A 83 11.60 -18.14 -11.42
CA GLY A 83 12.83 -17.37 -11.34
C GLY A 83 12.59 -15.86 -11.32
N ASP A 84 13.65 -15.08 -11.13
CA ASP A 84 13.57 -13.62 -11.05
C ASP A 84 13.02 -12.99 -12.34
N ASP A 85 13.57 -13.36 -13.50
CA ASP A 85 13.12 -12.86 -14.81
C ASP A 85 11.68 -13.27 -15.15
N GLY A 86 11.29 -14.48 -14.76
CA GLY A 86 9.92 -14.97 -14.95
C GLY A 86 8.91 -14.16 -14.14
N VAL A 87 9.21 -13.89 -12.86
CA VAL A 87 8.36 -13.03 -12.02
C VAL A 87 8.25 -11.62 -12.59
N VAL A 88 9.35 -11.01 -13.05
CA VAL A 88 9.32 -9.69 -13.70
C VAL A 88 8.43 -9.70 -14.95
N SER A 89 8.57 -10.73 -15.80
CA SER A 89 7.73 -10.88 -17.00
C SER A 89 6.25 -11.01 -16.66
N MET A 90 5.91 -11.82 -15.65
CA MET A 90 4.54 -11.95 -15.14
C MET A 90 3.98 -10.62 -14.64
N ILE A 91 4.77 -9.84 -13.88
CA ILE A 91 4.37 -8.51 -13.40
C ILE A 91 4.09 -7.56 -14.57
N VAL A 92 4.96 -7.53 -15.59
CA VAL A 92 4.78 -6.67 -16.77
C VAL A 92 3.47 -6.99 -17.46
N LYS A 93 3.19 -8.27 -17.76
CA LYS A 93 1.92 -8.70 -18.35
C LYS A 93 0.73 -8.36 -17.46
N ALA A 94 0.84 -8.57 -16.15
CA ALA A 94 -0.24 -8.32 -15.21
C ALA A 94 -0.63 -6.84 -15.09
N LYS A 95 0.30 -5.92 -15.34
CA LYS A 95 0.01 -4.47 -15.38
C LYS A 95 -0.91 -4.08 -16.54
N GLU A 96 -0.96 -4.88 -17.61
CA GLU A 96 -1.77 -4.60 -18.80
C GLU A 96 -3.27 -4.83 -18.57
N SER A 97 -3.64 -5.62 -17.55
CA SER A 97 -5.03 -5.96 -17.25
C SER A 97 -5.54 -5.26 -15.97
N PRO A 98 -6.69 -4.57 -16.02
CA PRO A 98 -7.32 -4.00 -14.83
C PRO A 98 -7.60 -5.03 -13.71
N ARG A 99 -7.76 -6.31 -14.06
CA ARG A 99 -8.04 -7.39 -13.10
C ARG A 99 -6.82 -7.83 -12.30
N SER A 100 -5.61 -7.67 -12.85
CA SER A 100 -4.37 -8.12 -12.24
C SER A 100 -3.38 -6.99 -11.93
N LYS A 101 -3.65 -5.74 -12.33
CA LYS A 101 -2.79 -4.58 -12.02
C LYS A 101 -2.49 -4.40 -10.54
N GLN A 102 -3.45 -4.71 -9.65
CA GLN A 102 -3.27 -4.54 -8.21
C GLN A 102 -2.26 -5.55 -7.66
N ILE A 103 -2.34 -6.82 -8.09
CA ILE A 103 -1.36 -7.81 -7.68
C ILE A 103 0.01 -7.55 -8.31
N ALA A 104 0.04 -7.08 -9.55
CA ALA A 104 1.28 -6.68 -10.21
C ALA A 104 2.02 -5.59 -9.42
N ALA A 105 1.30 -4.60 -8.89
CA ALA A 105 1.87 -3.56 -8.03
C ALA A 105 2.44 -4.13 -6.72
N LYS A 106 1.72 -5.03 -6.05
CA LYS A 106 2.20 -5.69 -4.81
C LYS A 106 3.47 -6.50 -5.04
N LEU A 107 3.50 -7.31 -6.10
CA LEU A 107 4.68 -8.11 -6.45
C LEU A 107 5.86 -7.24 -6.89
N GLN A 108 5.58 -6.11 -7.58
CA GLN A 108 6.62 -5.14 -7.93
C GLN A 108 7.29 -4.55 -6.68
N GLU A 109 6.53 -4.26 -5.62
CA GLU A 109 7.09 -3.83 -4.34
C GLU A 109 7.99 -4.91 -3.70
N GLU A 110 7.63 -6.18 -3.80
CA GLU A 110 8.47 -7.28 -3.30
C GLU A 110 9.76 -7.45 -4.10
N VAL A 111 9.71 -7.25 -5.42
CA VAL A 111 10.92 -7.20 -6.26
C VAL A 111 11.85 -6.07 -5.79
N TRP A 112 11.31 -4.86 -5.60
CA TRP A 112 12.11 -3.73 -5.10
C TRP A 112 12.69 -4.00 -3.71
N ARG A 113 11.94 -4.63 -2.81
CA ARG A 113 12.43 -5.04 -1.50
C ARG A 113 13.56 -6.07 -1.60
N ALA A 114 13.39 -7.10 -2.41
CA ALA A 114 14.38 -8.16 -2.60
C ALA A 114 15.68 -7.62 -3.20
N GLU A 115 15.59 -6.60 -4.06
CA GLU A 115 16.74 -5.84 -4.58
C GLU A 115 17.35 -4.85 -3.57
N GLY A 116 16.78 -4.73 -2.36
CA GLY A 116 17.25 -3.81 -1.32
C GLY A 116 17.00 -2.33 -1.64
N LYS A 117 16.02 -2.00 -2.50
CA LYS A 117 15.72 -0.61 -2.87
C LYS A 117 15.22 0.17 -1.67
N THR A 118 15.82 1.33 -1.44
CA THR A 118 15.39 2.25 -0.39
C THR A 118 14.18 3.09 -0.83
N SER A 119 13.54 3.76 0.13
CA SER A 119 12.56 4.82 -0.15
C SER A 119 13.09 5.84 -1.16
N ASP A 120 14.36 6.23 -1.04
CA ASP A 120 15.00 7.23 -1.90
C ASP A 120 15.28 6.70 -3.30
N ASP A 121 15.59 5.41 -3.45
CA ASP A 121 15.76 4.76 -4.75
C ASP A 121 14.44 4.73 -5.51
N ILE A 122 13.35 4.32 -4.85
CA ILE A 122 12.02 4.27 -5.49
C ILE A 122 11.48 5.67 -5.77
N PHE A 123 11.77 6.66 -4.90
CA PHE A 123 11.40 8.05 -5.16
C PHE A 123 12.00 8.57 -6.49
N ARG A 124 13.28 8.26 -6.73
CA ARG A 124 14.00 8.61 -7.97
C ARG A 124 13.54 7.77 -9.16
N LEU A 125 13.34 6.47 -8.97
CA LEU A 125 12.85 5.55 -10.01
C LEU A 125 11.50 6.01 -10.56
N LEU A 126 10.62 6.49 -9.68
CA LEU A 126 9.29 7.01 -10.02
C LEU A 126 9.31 8.48 -10.45
N LYS A 127 10.50 9.08 -10.61
CA LYS A 127 10.70 10.46 -11.09
C LYS A 127 9.98 11.51 -10.23
N LEU A 128 9.79 11.24 -8.94
CA LEU A 128 9.09 12.14 -8.02
C LEU A 128 9.89 13.41 -7.68
N ASN A 129 11.16 13.48 -8.12
CA ASN A 129 12.06 14.60 -7.91
C ASN A 129 12.14 15.58 -9.11
N GLU A 130 11.49 15.30 -10.25
CA GLU A 130 11.61 16.14 -11.46
C GLU A 130 10.82 17.45 -11.36
N GLU A 131 9.65 17.46 -10.71
CA GLU A 131 8.83 18.66 -10.50
C GLU A 131 8.38 18.76 -9.04
N SER A 132 9.28 19.20 -8.15
CA SER A 132 9.08 19.12 -6.69
C SER A 132 7.78 19.78 -6.20
N TYR A 133 7.32 20.85 -6.83
CA TYR A 133 6.08 21.56 -6.49
C TYR A 133 4.80 20.88 -6.99
N LYS A 134 4.93 19.90 -7.90
CA LYS A 134 3.83 19.09 -8.44
C LYS A 134 3.85 17.64 -7.94
N LEU A 135 4.59 17.35 -6.87
CA LEU A 135 4.69 16.02 -6.29
C LEU A 135 3.32 15.35 -6.10
N LEU A 136 2.34 16.09 -5.57
CA LEU A 136 0.99 15.58 -5.27
C LEU A 136 0.16 15.36 -6.55
N GLU A 137 0.54 16.00 -7.67
CA GLU A 137 -0.10 15.80 -8.98
C GLU A 137 0.45 14.55 -9.69
N ASN A 138 1.62 14.06 -9.26
CA ASN A 138 2.22 12.87 -9.85
C ASN A 138 1.51 11.60 -9.33
N PRO A 139 0.79 10.85 -10.21
CA PRO A 139 0.05 9.66 -9.78
C PRO A 139 0.95 8.55 -9.21
N ALA A 140 2.24 8.54 -9.56
CA ALA A 140 3.20 7.58 -9.03
C ALA A 140 3.51 7.80 -7.53
N LEU A 141 3.15 8.96 -6.96
CA LEU A 141 3.30 9.20 -5.52
C LEU A 141 2.57 8.15 -4.69
N SER A 142 1.37 7.74 -5.12
CA SER A 142 0.60 6.67 -4.44
C SER A 142 1.39 5.36 -4.32
N THR A 143 2.13 5.00 -5.37
CA THR A 143 2.97 3.80 -5.41
C THR A 143 4.16 3.93 -4.45
N TRP A 144 4.80 5.10 -4.42
CA TRP A 144 5.87 5.37 -3.46
C TRP A 144 5.38 5.34 -2.00
N VAL A 145 4.24 5.97 -1.71
CA VAL A 145 3.63 5.96 -0.37
C VAL A 145 3.32 4.52 0.07
N SER A 146 2.75 3.71 -0.82
CA SER A 146 2.51 2.27 -0.57
C SER A 146 3.81 1.54 -0.19
N TYR A 147 4.87 1.73 -0.99
CA TYR A 147 6.16 1.10 -0.78
C TYR A 147 6.80 1.50 0.55
N VAL A 148 6.84 2.80 0.87
CA VAL A 148 7.41 3.31 2.12
C VAL A 148 6.63 2.83 3.33
N THR A 149 5.30 2.75 3.22
CA THR A 149 4.44 2.18 4.27
C THR A 149 4.79 0.71 4.52
N LYS A 150 4.99 -0.08 3.44
CA LYS A 150 5.42 -1.48 3.56
C LYS A 150 6.79 -1.61 4.22
N LEU A 151 7.78 -0.81 3.81
CA LEU A 151 9.09 -0.76 4.48
C LEU A 151 8.98 -0.40 5.97
N GLY A 152 8.06 0.51 6.32
CA GLY A 152 7.78 0.88 7.70
C GLY A 152 7.24 -0.29 8.52
N LYS A 153 6.26 -1.03 8.01
CA LYS A 153 5.61 -2.13 8.74
C LYS A 153 6.56 -3.26 9.11
N LEU A 154 7.55 -3.53 8.27
CA LEU A 154 8.53 -4.59 8.47
C LEU A 154 9.69 -4.16 9.39
N ASP A 155 9.88 -2.85 9.58
CA ASP A 155 10.90 -2.28 10.43
C ASP A 155 10.32 -1.97 11.82
N GLN A 156 10.45 -2.91 12.75
CA GLN A 156 9.87 -2.83 14.10
C GLN A 156 10.53 -1.77 15.01
N THR A 157 11.54 -1.04 14.52
CA THR A 157 12.34 -0.12 15.36
C THR A 157 11.77 1.31 15.45
N LYS A 158 10.78 1.67 14.62
CA LYS A 158 10.19 3.02 14.55
C LYS A 158 8.68 2.95 14.32
N PRO A 159 7.91 4.02 14.64
CA PRO A 159 6.49 4.09 14.29
C PRO A 159 6.32 3.99 12.76
N SER A 160 5.86 2.83 12.31
CA SER A 160 5.84 2.45 10.88
C SER A 160 5.01 3.41 10.02
N GLU A 161 3.91 3.93 10.58
CA GLU A 161 2.96 4.79 9.86
C GLU A 161 3.52 6.19 9.55
N LEU A 162 4.42 6.74 10.35
CA LEU A 162 4.96 8.09 10.16
C LEU A 162 6.14 8.14 9.19
N ARG A 163 6.65 6.97 8.75
CA ARG A 163 7.81 6.87 7.87
C ARG A 163 7.63 7.65 6.57
N VAL A 164 6.43 7.61 6.00
CA VAL A 164 6.08 8.38 4.78
C VAL A 164 6.35 9.87 4.99
N ILE A 165 5.87 10.45 6.08
CA ILE A 165 6.05 11.87 6.38
C ILE A 165 7.52 12.18 6.67
N MET A 166 8.20 11.35 7.45
CA MET A 166 9.63 11.53 7.72
C MET A 166 10.47 11.53 6.43
N GLU A 167 10.14 10.68 5.47
CA GLU A 167 10.82 10.62 4.18
C GLU A 167 10.50 11.84 3.29
N LEU A 168 9.27 12.36 3.33
CA LEU A 168 8.90 13.60 2.65
C LEU A 168 9.59 14.83 3.30
N GLU A 169 9.69 14.86 4.63
CA GLU A 169 10.34 15.96 5.38
C GLU A 169 11.86 16.05 5.14
N LYS A 170 12.50 15.03 4.56
CA LYS A 170 13.89 15.13 4.08
C LYS A 170 14.03 16.09 2.88
N ARG A 171 12.93 16.36 2.19
CA ARG A 171 12.89 17.06 0.89
C ARG A 171 12.12 18.36 0.94
N TYR A 172 11.12 18.44 1.81
CA TYR A 172 10.24 19.58 1.99
C TYR A 172 10.22 19.97 3.45
N THR A 173 10.16 21.27 3.76
CA THR A 173 9.86 21.65 5.13
C THR A 173 8.44 21.19 5.50
N SER A 174 8.22 20.93 6.78
CA SER A 174 6.92 20.45 7.28
C SER A 174 5.76 21.38 6.90
N MET A 175 6.01 22.69 6.89
CA MET A 175 5.00 23.71 6.54
C MET A 175 4.76 23.80 5.02
N GLU A 176 5.81 23.66 4.19
CA GLU A 176 5.64 23.57 2.73
C GLU A 176 4.85 22.33 2.35
N LEU A 177 5.16 21.19 2.95
CA LEU A 177 4.42 19.95 2.72
C LEU A 177 2.94 20.11 3.08
N ALA A 178 2.64 20.73 4.24
CA ALA A 178 1.26 21.00 4.64
C ALA A 178 0.51 21.88 3.62
N ARG A 179 1.16 22.93 3.10
CA ARG A 179 0.60 23.80 2.06
C ARG A 179 0.33 23.04 0.75
N MET A 180 1.28 22.22 0.30
CA MET A 180 1.12 21.38 -0.89
C MET A 180 -0.07 20.41 -0.75
N ILE A 181 -0.23 19.82 0.43
CA ILE A 181 -1.33 18.90 0.73
C ILE A 181 -2.69 19.62 0.68
N VAL A 182 -2.86 20.78 1.34
CA VAL A 182 -4.16 21.49 1.27
C VAL A 182 -4.48 22.02 -0.12
N ALA A 183 -3.46 22.36 -0.91
CA ALA A 183 -3.62 22.70 -2.32
C ALA A 183 -4.19 21.53 -3.13
N ALA A 184 -3.60 20.34 -2.95
CA ALA A 184 -4.06 19.10 -3.56
C ALA A 184 -5.50 18.73 -3.16
N MET A 185 -5.84 18.87 -1.87
CA MET A 185 -7.20 18.62 -1.38
C MET A 185 -8.24 19.56 -2.01
N LYS A 186 -7.87 20.81 -2.33
CA LYS A 186 -8.79 21.77 -2.96
C LYS A 186 -8.91 21.52 -4.46
N ASN A 187 -7.78 21.39 -5.16
CA ASN A 187 -7.72 21.49 -6.62
C ASN A 187 -7.59 20.12 -7.33
N GLY A 188 -7.34 19.04 -6.58
CA GLY A 188 -7.04 17.73 -7.14
C GLY A 188 -8.22 16.93 -7.66
N THR A 189 -7.90 15.83 -8.34
CA THR A 189 -8.82 14.74 -8.72
C THR A 189 -9.30 13.98 -7.47
N GLY A 190 -10.28 13.08 -7.62
CA GLY A 190 -10.78 12.27 -6.49
C GLY A 190 -9.67 11.48 -5.79
N GLU A 191 -8.86 10.74 -6.55
CA GLU A 191 -7.75 9.94 -6.01
C GLU A 191 -6.68 10.81 -5.35
N MET A 192 -6.32 11.94 -5.98
CA MET A 192 -5.37 12.91 -5.43
C MET A 192 -5.87 13.51 -4.11
N LYS A 193 -7.16 13.83 -4.02
CA LYS A 193 -7.78 14.36 -2.79
C LYS A 193 -7.77 13.35 -1.66
N THR A 194 -8.04 12.08 -1.95
CA THR A 194 -7.95 10.98 -0.97
C THR A 194 -6.52 10.85 -0.46
N LEU A 195 -5.54 10.72 -1.36
CA LEU A 195 -4.13 10.61 -0.97
C LEU A 195 -3.66 11.83 -0.16
N ALA A 196 -4.05 13.04 -0.56
CA ALA A 196 -3.70 14.26 0.16
C ALA A 196 -4.35 14.29 1.56
N SER A 197 -5.58 13.81 1.71
CA SER A 197 -6.24 13.67 3.02
C SER A 197 -5.49 12.70 3.93
N ASP A 198 -5.09 11.54 3.40
CA ASP A 198 -4.33 10.53 4.16
C ASP A 198 -2.96 11.09 4.60
N LEU A 199 -2.27 11.79 3.70
CA LEU A 199 -1.00 12.46 4.01
C LEU A 199 -1.18 13.59 5.03
N GLN A 200 -2.29 14.33 5.01
CA GLN A 200 -2.59 15.34 6.01
C GLN A 200 -2.73 14.73 7.40
N GLU A 201 -3.48 13.63 7.51
CA GLU A 201 -3.66 12.93 8.78
C GLU A 201 -2.32 12.44 9.35
N LEU A 202 -1.50 11.79 8.51
CA LEU A 202 -0.17 11.33 8.91
C LEU A 202 0.73 12.50 9.34
N LEU A 203 0.69 13.63 8.63
CA LEU A 203 1.46 14.82 8.98
C LEU A 203 1.04 15.38 10.34
N PHE A 204 -0.26 15.42 10.61
CA PHE A 204 -0.78 15.92 11.88
C PHE A 204 -0.49 14.98 13.06
N LYS A 205 -0.56 13.66 12.86
CA LYS A 205 -0.09 12.68 13.86
C LYS A 205 1.40 12.88 14.16
N HIS A 206 2.21 13.14 13.13
CA HIS A 206 3.62 13.45 13.30
C HIS A 206 3.87 14.75 14.06
N TRP A 207 3.07 15.80 13.82
CA TRP A 207 3.11 17.05 14.59
C TRP A 207 2.74 16.84 16.06
N LEU A 208 1.69 16.06 16.34
CA LEU A 208 1.34 15.67 17.71
C LEU A 208 2.47 14.90 18.41
N ALA A 209 3.09 13.94 17.72
CA ALA A 209 4.23 13.19 18.27
C ALA A 209 5.43 14.10 18.60
N LYS A 210 5.60 15.19 17.84
CA LYS A 210 6.58 16.26 18.10
C LYS A 210 6.09 17.33 19.09
N LYS A 211 4.90 17.15 19.69
CA LYS A 211 4.27 18.07 20.66
C LYS A 211 4.02 19.48 20.13
N LEU A 212 3.79 19.61 18.83
CA LEU A 212 3.30 20.87 18.27
C LEU A 212 1.85 21.05 18.72
N ASN A 213 1.49 22.24 19.15
CA ASN A 213 0.11 22.62 19.42
C ASN A 213 -0.36 23.63 18.37
N PRO A 214 -1.67 23.94 18.27
CA PRO A 214 -2.17 24.85 17.26
C PRO A 214 -1.51 26.24 17.29
N GLN A 215 -1.19 26.77 18.47
CA GLN A 215 -0.54 28.08 18.61
C GLN A 215 0.88 28.08 18.03
N PHE A 216 1.65 27.01 18.24
CA PHE A 216 2.96 26.85 17.62
C PHE A 216 2.86 26.77 16.09
N VAL A 217 1.88 26.05 15.56
CA VAL A 217 1.67 25.97 14.11
C VAL A 217 1.32 27.34 13.52
N VAL A 218 0.46 28.12 14.19
CA VAL A 218 0.18 29.52 13.79
C VAL A 218 1.48 30.33 13.73
N ALA A 219 2.31 30.27 14.78
CA ALA A 219 3.56 31.00 14.83
C ALA A 219 4.55 30.59 13.72
N LEU A 220 4.63 29.30 13.38
CA LEU A 220 5.51 28.77 12.33
C LEU A 220 5.04 29.11 10.91
N MET A 221 3.73 29.24 10.71
CA MET A 221 3.13 29.51 9.40
C MET A 221 3.12 31.01 9.06
N GLY A 222 3.25 31.88 10.06
CA GLY A 222 3.30 33.31 9.87
C GLY A 222 1.91 33.90 9.59
N THR A 223 1.72 34.52 8.42
CA THR A 223 0.48 35.23 8.12
C THR A 223 -0.65 34.29 7.71
N THR A 224 -1.88 34.66 8.08
CA THR A 224 -3.11 33.97 7.70
C THR A 224 -3.73 34.51 6.40
N ASP A 225 -3.07 35.48 5.75
CA ASP A 225 -3.54 36.07 4.49
C ASP A 225 -3.40 35.08 3.32
N ASP A 226 -2.49 34.12 3.44
CA ASP A 226 -2.43 32.96 2.56
C ASP A 226 -3.52 31.94 2.95
N TRP A 227 -4.44 31.68 2.02
CA TRP A 227 -5.52 30.73 2.21
C TRP A 227 -5.02 29.31 2.54
N GLN A 228 -3.85 28.91 2.03
CA GLN A 228 -3.25 27.60 2.34
C GLN A 228 -2.84 27.57 3.81
N ASN A 229 -2.22 28.66 4.29
CA ASN A 229 -1.81 28.74 5.69
C ASN A 229 -3.01 28.67 6.63
N LEU A 230 -4.03 29.49 6.36
CA LEU A 230 -5.28 29.47 7.13
C LEU A 230 -5.92 28.08 7.12
N LYS A 231 -5.96 27.41 5.96
CA LYS A 231 -6.58 26.09 5.84
C LYS A 231 -5.83 25.02 6.64
N VAL A 232 -4.50 25.03 6.61
CA VAL A 232 -3.68 24.10 7.42
C VAL A 232 -3.92 24.35 8.92
N ILE A 233 -3.89 25.60 9.37
CA ILE A 233 -4.11 25.97 10.78
C ILE A 233 -5.48 25.47 11.25
N LEU A 234 -6.54 25.75 10.49
CA LEU A 234 -7.90 25.32 10.84
C LEU A 234 -7.99 23.79 10.91
N ASN A 235 -7.53 23.09 9.87
CA ASN A 235 -7.58 21.63 9.81
C ASN A 235 -6.80 20.99 10.97
N TYR A 236 -5.62 21.53 11.32
CA TYR A 236 -4.83 21.01 12.43
C TYR A 236 -5.45 21.30 13.79
N THR A 237 -6.03 22.49 13.97
CA THR A 237 -6.74 22.87 15.19
C THR A 237 -7.91 21.92 15.43
N ASP A 238 -8.72 21.65 14.40
CA ASP A 238 -9.83 20.71 14.48
C ASP A 238 -9.36 19.29 14.81
N PHE A 239 -8.27 18.84 14.19
CA PHE A 239 -7.68 17.53 14.46
C PHE A 239 -7.15 17.42 15.89
N TYR A 240 -6.40 18.41 16.36
CA TYR A 240 -5.79 18.45 17.69
C TYR A 240 -6.85 18.32 18.79
N TRP A 241 -7.90 19.14 18.73
CA TRP A 241 -8.94 19.14 19.76
C TRP A 241 -9.86 17.93 19.71
N LYS A 242 -10.04 17.30 18.54
CA LYS A 242 -10.75 16.01 18.45
C LYS A 242 -10.00 14.90 19.18
N ILE A 243 -8.66 14.91 19.14
CA ILE A 243 -7.83 13.90 19.82
C ILE A 243 -7.78 14.17 21.33
N GLU A 244 -7.61 15.42 21.77
CA GLU A 244 -7.60 15.77 23.20
C GLU A 244 -8.94 15.50 23.91
N ALA A 245 -10.05 15.56 23.17
CA ALA A 245 -11.39 15.32 23.72
C ALA A 245 -11.79 13.83 23.77
N ALA A 246 -10.98 12.92 23.20
CA ALA A 246 -11.26 11.49 23.08
C ALA A 246 -10.59 10.68 24.20
#